data_AF-A0A2E7QP78-F1
#
_entry.id   AF-A0A2E7QP78-F1
#
_cell.length_a   1.000
_cell.length_b   1.000
_cell.length_c   1.000
_cell.angle_alpha   90.00
_cell.angle_beta   90.00
_cell.angle_gamma   90.00
#
_symmetry.space_group_name_H-M   'P 1'
#
loop_
_entity.id
_entity.type
_entity.pdbx_description
1 polymer ?
#
loop_
_entity_poly.entity_id
_entity_poly.type
_entity_poly.pdbx_seq_one_letter_code
_entity_poly.pdbx_strand_id
1 'polypeptide(L)'
;GGSGRRKLCVVDWDGDGALDVLANSPNAELWKNVGSREGMTRLINQGTLFKRNISSHTTSPTVVDWNGDNIPDLLVGAEDGFLYYGRNPQATKKR
;
A
#
# COMPACT_ATOMS: atom_id res chain seq x y z
N GLY A 1 -24.86 -0.45 -0.23
CA GLY A 1 -24.78 -0.57 -1.71
C GLY A 1 -23.73 -1.61 -2.04
N GLY A 2 -24.05 -2.56 -2.92
CA GLY A 2 -23.18 -3.69 -3.30
C GLY A 2 -22.05 -3.36 -4.28
N SER A 3 -21.64 -2.10 -4.37
CA SER A 3 -20.54 -1.65 -5.23
C SER A 3 -19.41 -1.17 -4.35
N GLY A 4 -18.38 -2.02 -4.18
CA GLY A 4 -17.21 -1.70 -3.38
C GLY A 4 -16.38 -0.60 -4.05
N ARG A 5 -16.14 0.49 -3.34
CA ARG A 5 -15.18 1.52 -3.77
C ARG A 5 -13.78 0.99 -3.49
N ARG A 6 -13.16 0.36 -4.49
CA ARG A 6 -11.73 0.03 -4.40
C ARG A 6 -10.92 1.26 -4.76
N LYS A 7 -10.14 1.74 -3.80
CA LYS A 7 -9.08 2.71 -4.03
C LYS A 7 -7.78 1.92 -4.18
N LEU A 8 -7.04 2.23 -5.24
CA LEU A 8 -5.77 1.57 -5.55
C LEU A 8 -4.69 2.64 -5.63
N CYS A 9 -3.49 2.30 -5.18
CA CYS A 9 -2.27 3.08 -5.39
C CYS A 9 -1.22 2.17 -6.00
N VAL A 10 -0.55 2.62 -7.06
CA VAL A 10 0.48 1.87 -7.77
C VAL A 10 1.83 2.48 -7.41
N VAL A 11 2.75 1.66 -6.91
CA VAL A 11 4.05 2.12 -6.39
C VAL A 11 5.04 0.95 -6.37
N ASP A 12 6.32 1.22 -6.57
CA ASP A 12 7.39 0.26 -6.23
C ASP A 12 7.55 0.23 -4.71
N TRP A 13 6.74 -0.60 -4.02
CA TRP A 13 6.65 -0.58 -2.55
C TRP A 13 7.89 -1.19 -1.91
N ASP A 14 8.52 -2.14 -2.60
CA ASP A 14 9.59 -2.95 -2.05
C ASP A 14 10.98 -2.66 -2.66
N GLY A 15 11.04 -1.69 -3.59
CA GLY A 15 12.28 -1.18 -4.16
C GLY A 15 12.92 -2.12 -5.17
N ASP A 16 12.20 -3.15 -5.64
CA ASP A 16 12.73 -4.10 -6.63
C ASP A 16 12.60 -3.58 -8.09
N GLY A 17 12.05 -2.39 -8.27
CA GLY A 17 11.86 -1.74 -9.56
C GLY A 17 10.59 -2.18 -10.29
N ALA A 18 9.85 -3.17 -9.76
CA ALA A 18 8.54 -3.55 -10.27
C ALA A 18 7.43 -2.78 -9.52
N LEU A 19 6.44 -2.30 -10.28
CA LEU A 19 5.30 -1.61 -9.68
C LEU A 19 4.35 -2.62 -9.01
N ASP A 20 4.12 -2.42 -7.72
CA ASP A 20 3.15 -3.12 -6.89
C ASP A 20 1.81 -2.36 -6.82
N VAL A 21 0.80 -3.01 -6.25
CA VAL A 21 -0.52 -2.42 -6.02
C VAL A 21 -0.85 -2.42 -4.53
N LEU A 22 -1.13 -1.24 -3.99
CA LEU A 22 -1.74 -1.07 -2.69
C LEU A 22 -3.25 -0.97 -2.86
N ALA A 23 -3.99 -1.89 -2.27
CA ALA A 23 -5.43 -1.92 -2.34
C ALA A 23 -6.06 -1.46 -1.02
N ASN A 24 -7.13 -0.67 -1.12
CA ASN A 24 -8.01 -0.43 0.02
C ASN A 24 -8.51 -1.77 0.57
N SER A 25 -8.19 -1.96 1.84
CA SER A 25 -8.83 -2.86 2.79
C SER A 25 -8.89 -2.10 4.13
N PRO A 26 -9.56 -2.61 5.17
CA PRO A 26 -9.52 -2.00 6.51
C PRO A 26 -8.10 -1.63 7.00
N ASN A 27 -7.06 -2.29 6.48
CA ASN A 27 -5.67 -2.10 6.88
C ASN A 27 -4.68 -1.84 5.74
N ALA A 28 -5.18 -1.55 4.53
CA ALA A 28 -4.43 -1.54 3.26
C ALA A 28 -3.71 -2.87 2.96
N GLU A 29 -4.00 -3.47 1.80
CA GLU A 29 -3.36 -4.71 1.35
C GLU A 29 -2.28 -4.44 0.31
N LEU A 30 -1.17 -5.18 0.41
CA LEU A 30 -0.14 -5.21 -0.60
C LEU A 30 -0.39 -6.35 -1.59
N TRP A 31 -0.45 -6.01 -2.86
CA TRP A 31 -0.42 -6.93 -3.99
C TRP A 31 0.93 -6.76 -4.68
N LYS A 32 1.87 -7.65 -4.33
CA LYS A 32 3.23 -7.61 -4.84
C LYS A 32 3.28 -8.13 -6.28
N ASN A 33 3.95 -7.41 -7.15
CA ASN A 33 4.33 -7.82 -8.48
C ASN A 33 5.45 -8.88 -8.39
N VAL A 34 5.19 -10.04 -8.98
CA VAL A 34 6.15 -11.16 -8.99
C VAL A 34 6.60 -11.50 -10.41
N GLY A 35 6.47 -10.53 -11.32
CA GLY A 35 6.85 -10.66 -12.71
C GLY A 35 5.68 -10.54 -13.67
N SER A 36 6.01 -10.36 -14.94
CA SER A 36 5.05 -10.27 -16.03
C SER A 36 5.32 -11.36 -17.07
N ARG A 37 4.27 -11.97 -17.60
CA ARG A 37 4.35 -12.96 -18.68
C ARG A 37 3.25 -12.69 -19.69
N GLU A 38 3.61 -12.68 -20.98
CA GLU A 38 2.66 -12.51 -22.09
C GLU A 38 1.79 -11.24 -21.95
N GLY A 39 2.41 -10.14 -21.48
CA GLY A 39 1.72 -8.85 -21.29
C GLY A 39 0.85 -8.78 -20.03
N MET A 40 0.76 -9.84 -19.23
CA MET A 40 0.02 -9.89 -17.98
C MET A 40 0.96 -9.79 -16.77
N THR A 41 0.68 -8.87 -15.86
CA THR A 41 1.37 -8.77 -14.57
C THR A 41 0.77 -9.75 -13.57
N ARG A 42 1.63 -10.54 -12.92
CA ARG A 42 1.23 -11.46 -11.86
C ARG A 42 1.37 -10.76 -10.52
N LEU A 43 0.25 -10.60 -9.82
CA LEU A 43 0.21 -10.05 -8.46
C LEU A 43 -0.04 -11.16 -7.44
N ILE A 44 0.69 -11.14 -6.33
CA ILE A 44 0.45 -11.99 -5.16
C ILE A 44 0.06 -11.10 -3.98
N ASN A 45 -1.08 -11.41 -3.34
CA ASN A 45 -1.50 -10.75 -2.13
C ASN A 45 -0.56 -11.14 -0.97
N GLN A 46 0.17 -10.16 -0.43
CA GLN A 46 1.08 -10.30 0.72
C GLN A 46 0.40 -9.99 2.07
N GLY A 47 -0.90 -9.70 2.05
CA GLY A 47 -1.70 -9.36 3.21
C GLY A 47 -1.68 -7.87 3.57
N THR A 48 -2.09 -7.59 4.79
CA THR A 48 -2.23 -6.21 5.30
C THR A 48 -0.88 -5.59 5.63
N LEU A 49 -0.63 -4.35 5.19
CA LEU A 49 0.60 -3.62 5.49
C LEU A 49 0.72 -3.26 6.97
N PHE A 50 -0.41 -2.96 7.64
CA PHE A 50 -0.44 -2.56 9.04
C PHE A 50 -1.34 -3.48 9.86
N LYS A 51 -0.85 -3.95 11.00
CA LYS A 51 -1.62 -4.81 11.93
C LYS A 51 -2.70 -4.05 12.71
N ARG A 52 -2.53 -2.73 12.86
CA ARG A 52 -3.43 -1.90 13.65
C ARG A 52 -4.65 -1.58 12.81
N ASN A 53 -5.84 -1.87 13.35
CA ASN A 53 -7.11 -1.56 12.72
C ASN A 53 -7.26 -0.03 12.61
N ILE A 54 -6.97 0.53 11.44
CA ILE A 54 -7.06 1.97 11.13
C ILE A 54 -8.47 2.42 10.71
N SER A 55 -9.47 1.57 11.01
CA SER A 55 -10.91 1.85 11.06
C SER A 55 -11.68 1.96 9.74
N SER A 56 -12.83 1.29 9.79
CA SER A 56 -14.11 1.41 9.07
C SER A 56 -14.09 1.65 7.55
N HIS A 57 -14.55 0.60 6.85
CA HIS A 57 -15.14 0.52 5.51
C HIS A 57 -14.46 1.14 4.28
N THR A 58 -13.70 2.25 4.39
CA THR A 58 -13.10 2.93 3.23
C THR A 58 -11.78 3.62 3.56
N THR A 59 -10.65 2.93 3.36
CA THR A 59 -9.31 3.56 3.41
C THR A 59 -8.89 4.13 2.05
N SER A 60 -8.15 5.23 2.03
CA SER A 60 -7.54 5.74 0.78
C SER A 60 -6.03 5.60 0.87
N PRO A 61 -5.43 4.50 0.37
CA PRO A 61 -3.98 4.36 0.40
C PRO A 61 -3.36 5.40 -0.54
N THR A 62 -2.31 6.05 -0.05
CA THR A 62 -1.45 6.98 -0.78
C THR A 62 -0.03 6.78 -0.28
N VAL A 63 0.95 7.01 -1.14
CA VAL A 63 2.36 6.95 -0.74
C VAL A 63 2.98 8.33 -0.64
N VAL A 64 3.94 8.46 0.27
CA VAL A 64 4.67 9.70 0.50
C VAL A 64 6.12 9.38 0.83
N ASP A 65 7.04 10.26 0.43
CA ASP A 65 8.41 10.27 0.92
C ASP A 65 8.69 11.67 1.50
N TRP A 66 8.53 11.81 2.82
CA TRP A 66 8.81 13.06 3.53
C TRP A 66 10.25 13.15 4.03
N ASN A 67 10.94 12.02 4.14
CA ASN A 67 12.27 11.95 4.75
C ASN A 67 13.39 12.00 3.68
N GLY A 68 13.04 11.86 2.40
CA GLY A 68 13.94 11.91 1.26
C GLY A 68 14.83 10.67 1.11
N ASP A 69 14.46 9.54 1.71
CA ASP A 69 15.24 8.29 1.63
C ASP A 69 14.94 7.47 0.36
N ASN A 70 14.03 7.97 -0.48
CA ASN A 70 13.57 7.33 -1.71
C ASN A 70 12.92 5.96 -1.46
N ILE A 71 12.35 5.76 -0.27
CA ILE A 71 11.54 4.61 0.11
C ILE A 71 10.11 5.11 0.39
N PRO A 72 9.10 4.64 -0.36
CA PRO A 72 7.73 5.13 -0.18
C PRO A 72 7.15 4.66 1.15
N ASP A 73 6.66 5.60 1.95
CA ASP A 73 5.87 5.33 3.16
C ASP A 73 4.37 5.37 2.87
N LEU A 74 3.56 4.73 3.72
CA LEU A 74 2.10 4.73 3.57
C LEU A 74 1.46 5.90 4.31
N LEU A 75 0.56 6.60 3.61
CA LEU A 75 -0.40 7.55 4.16
C LEU A 75 -1.82 7.08 3.84
N VAL A 76 -2.66 6.94 4.85
CA VAL A 76 -4.05 6.50 4.72
C VAL A 76 -5.00 7.54 5.29
N GLY A 77 -5.96 7.99 4.48
CA GLY A 77 -7.15 8.67 5.00
C GLY A 77 -8.21 7.66 5.43
N ALA A 78 -8.75 7.83 6.64
CA ALA A 78 -9.79 6.99 7.23
C ALA A 78 -11.14 7.73 7.32
N GLU A 79 -12.21 6.97 7.55
CA GLU A 79 -13.58 7.51 7.63
C GLU A 79 -13.84 8.36 8.89
N ASP A 80 -12.96 8.27 9.90
CA ASP A 80 -13.02 9.08 11.12
C ASP A 80 -12.44 10.50 10.94
N GLY A 81 -12.01 10.84 9.72
CA GLY A 81 -11.47 12.15 9.37
C GLY A 81 -9.98 12.31 9.67
N PHE A 82 -9.31 11.28 10.20
CA PHE A 82 -7.88 11.32 10.47
C PHE A 82 -7.05 10.78 9.29
N LEU A 83 -5.79 11.21 9.28
CA LEU A 83 -4.73 10.65 8.44
C LEU A 83 -3.81 9.79 9.28
N TYR A 84 -3.57 8.57 8.82
CA TYR A 84 -2.66 7.63 9.44
C TYR A 84 -1.40 7.49 8.58
N TYR A 85 -0.25 7.72 9.21
CA TYR A 85 1.05 7.53 8.61
C TYR A 85 1.68 6.24 9.11
N GLY A 86 2.27 5.49 8.19
CA GLY A 86 2.93 4.22 8.47
C GLY A 86 4.24 4.11 7.69
N ARG A 87 5.34 3.97 8.42
CA ARG A 87 6.67 3.87 7.82
C ARG A 87 6.87 2.53 7.11
N ASN A 88 7.53 2.54 5.96
CA ASN A 88 7.86 1.34 5.22
C ASN A 88 8.83 0.46 6.04
N PRO A 89 8.52 -0.83 6.29
CA PRO A 89 9.41 -1.75 6.98
C PRO A 89 10.77 -1.94 6.30
N GLN A 90 10.92 -1.56 5.04
CA GLN A 90 12.20 -1.56 4.34
C GLN A 90 13.14 -0.44 4.78
N ALA A 91 12.59 0.70 5.22
CA ALA A 91 13.39 1.84 5.68
C ALA A 91 14.25 1.49 6.90
N THR A 92 13.86 0.50 7.70
CA THR A 92 14.63 0.02 8.86
C THR A 92 15.71 -1.00 8.51
N LYS A 93 15.69 -1.59 7.30
CA LYS A 93 16.67 -2.60 6.86
C LYS A 93 17.95 -2.02 6.27
N LYS A 94 17.99 -0.72 5.92
CA LYS A 94 19.18 -0.03 5.38
C LYS A 94 20.16 0.47 6.48
N ARG A 95 20.34 -0.29 7.56
CA ARG A 95 21.38 0.02 8.58
C ARG A 95 22.60 -0.88 8.42
#